data_AF-A0A7M3XTU2-F1
#
_entry.id   AF-A0A7M3XTU2-F1
#
_cell.length_a   1.000
_cell.length_b   1.000
_cell.length_c   1.000
_cell.angle_alpha   90.00
_cell.angle_beta   90.00
_cell.angle_gamma   90.00
#
_symmetry.space_group_name_H-M   'P 1'
#
loop_
_entity.id
_entity.type
_entity.pdbx_description
1 polymer ?
#
loop_
_entity_poly.entity_id
_entity_poly.type
_entity_poly.pdbx_seq_one_letter_code
_entity_poly.pdbx_strand_id
1 'polypeptide(L)'
;MDEKTGGKDSNEDAIRENNAQAQSATQFQAYYPSTSQQPKLSNQLTNIRNHPLTKQTTEFFKQRNVLYATAVILLLLGGVALMFMIPQSTEPIEGTWIKSDGQAFEFDGDNGFNNQIYPGSSYTFDGSSLVMTSTVQVIDNGQLVSKLIIQSVDVTFTGDENAMWWVWASVTVDNEQQELDESPCSLLIRTSTAKNTYEFGLNAPDYQSEKPLLCQ
;
A
#
# COMPACT_ATOMS: atom_id res chain seq x y z
N MET A 1 36.88 63.62 1.63
CA MET A 1 36.14 62.41 1.19
C MET A 1 36.63 61.17 1.92
N ASP A 2 36.16 60.85 3.13
CA ASP A 2 35.62 61.70 4.22
C ASP A 2 35.64 60.89 5.55
N GLU A 3 35.13 61.51 6.62
CA GLU A 3 35.07 61.05 8.02
C GLU A 3 34.52 59.61 8.22
N LYS A 4 34.90 58.82 9.26
CA LYS A 4 34.77 59.04 10.73
C LYS A 4 33.28 59.15 11.17
N THR A 5 32.80 58.64 12.32
CA THR A 5 33.39 57.93 13.48
C THR A 5 32.31 57.11 14.24
N GLY A 6 32.71 56.20 15.15
CA GLY A 6 31.89 55.78 16.32
C GLY A 6 31.66 54.25 16.40
N GLY A 7 31.73 53.58 17.55
CA GLY A 7 32.08 54.00 18.93
C GLY A 7 32.63 52.80 19.74
N LYS A 8 33.18 53.01 20.95
CA LYS A 8 34.10 52.07 21.64
C LYS A 8 33.87 52.00 23.17
N ASP A 9 34.43 50.97 23.82
CA ASP A 9 34.77 50.84 25.28
C ASP A 9 33.61 50.53 26.27
N SER A 10 33.78 49.81 27.40
CA SER A 10 34.96 49.05 27.95
C SER A 10 34.62 48.18 29.19
N ASN A 11 35.28 47.01 29.34
CA ASN A 11 35.79 46.37 30.59
C ASN A 11 34.77 45.81 31.66
N GLU A 12 35.07 44.95 32.66
CA GLU A 12 36.13 43.93 32.96
C GLU A 12 35.74 42.95 34.15
N ASP A 13 36.53 41.87 34.35
CA ASP A 13 37.05 41.28 35.64
C ASP A 13 36.80 39.82 36.19
N ALA A 14 37.96 39.09 36.40
CA ALA A 14 38.38 37.86 37.21
C ALA A 14 38.04 36.35 36.83
N ILE A 15 38.92 35.29 36.56
CA ILE A 15 40.41 34.83 36.63
C ILE A 15 40.80 33.60 35.63
N ARG A 16 41.85 32.65 35.54
CA ARG A 16 42.83 31.84 36.42
C ARG A 16 44.23 31.16 35.88
N GLU A 17 44.52 29.80 35.74
CA GLU A 17 45.90 29.02 35.69
C GLU A 17 46.10 27.81 34.64
N ASN A 18 47.07 26.79 34.50
CA ASN A 18 48.31 26.13 35.14
C ASN A 18 49.36 25.29 34.19
N ASN A 19 50.13 24.17 34.57
CA ASN A 19 51.48 23.63 33.99
C ASN A 19 51.84 22.04 33.86
N ALA A 20 53.07 21.55 33.38
CA ALA A 20 53.54 20.08 33.15
C ALA A 20 55.11 19.64 33.06
N GLN A 21 55.56 18.33 32.80
CA GLN A 21 57.00 17.70 32.89
C GLN A 21 57.46 16.41 31.99
N ALA A 22 58.72 15.81 32.06
CA ALA A 22 59.39 14.62 31.29
C ALA A 22 60.67 13.91 31.98
N GLN A 23 61.60 12.91 31.61
CA GLN A 23 62.13 11.92 30.53
C GLN A 23 63.08 10.74 31.17
N SER A 24 64.03 9.81 30.73
CA SER A 24 64.88 9.14 29.59
C SER A 24 65.71 7.85 30.15
N ALA A 25 66.71 6.96 29.68
CA ALA A 25 67.47 6.26 28.52
C ALA A 25 68.51 5.11 29.08
N THR A 26 69.49 4.21 28.56
CA THR A 26 70.24 3.65 27.32
C THR A 26 71.27 2.39 27.54
N GLN A 27 71.98 1.74 26.51
CA GLN A 27 73.28 0.82 26.45
C GLN A 27 73.28 -0.80 26.56
N PHE A 28 74.26 -1.78 26.29
CA PHE A 28 75.58 -2.10 25.52
C PHE A 28 76.07 -3.67 25.48
N GLN A 29 77.12 -4.20 24.70
CA GLN A 29 77.61 -5.69 24.59
C GLN A 29 79.01 -6.08 23.82
N ALA A 30 79.76 -7.26 24.04
CA ALA A 30 80.85 -7.92 23.15
C ALA A 30 81.37 -9.44 23.37
N TYR A 31 81.81 -10.21 22.29
CA TYR A 31 82.50 -11.58 22.06
C TYR A 31 81.87 -12.97 22.51
N TYR A 32 82.27 -14.12 21.88
CA TYR A 32 81.60 -15.48 21.90
C TYR A 32 82.50 -16.76 21.77
N PRO A 33 82.02 -17.96 22.24
CA PRO A 33 82.28 -19.28 21.61
C PRO A 33 80.99 -20.17 21.42
N SER A 34 81.13 -21.42 20.96
CA SER A 34 80.07 -22.19 20.24
C SER A 34 79.26 -23.28 20.99
N THR A 35 78.00 -23.44 20.56
CA THR A 35 77.10 -24.62 20.63
C THR A 35 76.67 -25.19 21.99
N SER A 36 75.42 -24.89 22.37
CA SER A 36 74.52 -25.85 23.03
C SER A 36 73.05 -25.62 22.61
N GLN A 37 72.29 -26.71 22.49
CA GLN A 37 70.81 -26.84 22.42
C GLN A 37 69.95 -25.76 21.70
N GLN A 38 69.26 -26.16 20.63
CA GLN A 38 68.01 -25.48 20.24
C GLN A 38 66.86 -25.86 21.21
N PRO A 39 66.16 -24.90 21.85
CA PRO A 39 64.97 -25.17 22.64
C PRO A 39 63.72 -25.42 21.75
N LYS A 40 62.82 -26.30 22.20
CA LYS A 40 61.61 -26.72 21.45
C LYS A 40 60.55 -25.61 21.37
N LEU A 41 60.48 -24.89 20.25
CA LEU A 41 59.54 -23.78 20.04
C LEU A 41 58.14 -24.22 19.52
N SER A 42 57.92 -25.51 19.23
CA SER A 42 56.69 -26.02 18.60
C SER A 42 55.45 -26.05 19.50
N ASN A 43 55.62 -26.17 20.82
CA ASN A 43 54.54 -26.58 21.73
C ASN A 43 53.81 -25.42 22.44
N GLN A 44 54.20 -24.16 22.21
CA GLN A 44 53.57 -23.00 22.83
C GLN A 44 52.48 -22.37 21.95
N LEU A 45 52.70 -22.29 20.63
CA LEU A 45 51.77 -21.62 19.70
C LEU A 45 50.43 -22.34 19.52
N THR A 46 50.39 -23.67 19.70
CA THR A 46 49.16 -24.47 19.67
C THR A 46 48.25 -24.23 20.87
N ASN A 47 48.78 -23.71 21.99
CA ASN A 47 48.00 -23.51 23.21
C ASN A 47 47.15 -22.22 23.16
N ILE A 48 47.66 -21.16 22.54
CA ILE A 48 46.96 -19.86 22.39
C ILE A 48 45.62 -20.02 21.63
N ARG A 49 45.58 -20.91 20.63
CA ARG A 49 44.36 -21.21 19.85
C ARG A 49 43.28 -21.93 20.67
N ASN A 50 43.63 -22.54 21.79
CA ASN A 50 42.72 -23.32 22.64
C ASN A 50 42.31 -22.58 23.94
N HIS A 51 42.80 -21.36 24.15
CA HIS A 51 42.52 -20.59 25.36
C HIS A 51 41.01 -20.31 25.53
N PRO A 52 40.41 -20.42 26.74
CA PRO A 52 38.96 -20.27 26.91
C PRO A 52 38.43 -18.91 26.42
N LEU A 53 39.20 -17.83 26.65
CA LEU A 53 38.82 -16.47 26.24
C LEU A 53 38.69 -16.30 24.71
N THR A 54 39.49 -17.01 23.89
CA THR A 54 39.42 -16.89 22.42
C THR A 54 38.26 -17.67 21.83
N LYS A 55 37.81 -18.75 22.49
CA LYS A 55 36.52 -19.40 22.16
C LYS A 55 35.33 -18.51 22.54
N GLN A 56 35.39 -17.91 23.74
CA GLN A 56 34.29 -17.12 24.30
C GLN A 56 33.96 -15.90 23.42
N THR A 57 34.96 -15.17 22.92
CA THR A 57 34.74 -14.04 22.00
C THR A 57 34.14 -14.50 20.67
N THR A 58 34.62 -15.60 20.08
CA THR A 58 34.06 -16.10 18.81
C THR A 58 32.58 -16.51 18.91
N GLU A 59 32.16 -17.15 20.01
CA GLU A 59 30.75 -17.51 20.18
C GLU A 59 29.86 -16.29 20.45
N PHE A 60 30.34 -15.27 21.19
CA PHE A 60 29.58 -14.02 21.36
C PHE A 60 29.33 -13.28 20.03
N PHE A 61 30.33 -13.18 19.13
CA PHE A 61 30.12 -12.59 17.81
C PHE A 61 29.17 -13.41 16.94
N LYS A 62 29.26 -14.75 17.03
CA LYS A 62 28.41 -15.68 16.28
C LYS A 62 26.94 -15.60 16.75
N GLN A 63 26.70 -15.60 18.06
CA GLN A 63 25.38 -15.37 18.65
C GLN A 63 24.80 -14.02 18.24
N ARG A 64 25.59 -12.94 18.31
CA ARG A 64 25.14 -11.59 17.91
C ARG A 64 24.76 -11.51 16.43
N ASN A 65 25.53 -12.14 15.54
CA ASN A 65 25.20 -12.19 14.11
C ASN A 65 23.94 -13.05 13.83
N VAL A 66 23.76 -14.17 14.54
CA VAL A 66 22.52 -14.98 14.46
C VAL A 66 21.32 -14.17 14.93
N LEU A 67 21.45 -13.39 16.01
CA LEU A 67 20.36 -12.60 16.59
C LEU A 67 19.96 -11.41 15.70
N TYR A 68 20.91 -10.78 15.01
CA TYR A 68 20.57 -9.82 13.94
C TYR A 68 19.94 -10.50 12.72
N ALA A 69 20.42 -11.68 12.31
CA ALA A 69 19.84 -12.41 11.18
C ALA A 69 18.38 -12.82 11.44
N THR A 70 18.07 -13.33 12.63
CA THR A 70 16.68 -13.65 13.00
C THR A 70 15.81 -12.40 13.12
N ALA A 71 16.33 -11.28 13.64
CA ALA A 71 15.60 -10.02 13.69
C ALA A 71 15.27 -9.47 12.28
N VAL A 72 16.21 -9.54 11.32
CA VAL A 72 15.98 -9.14 9.92
C VAL A 72 14.97 -10.07 9.24
N ILE A 73 15.07 -11.39 9.44
CA ILE A 73 14.11 -12.35 8.90
C ILE A 73 12.69 -12.11 9.45
N LEU A 74 12.56 -11.88 10.77
CA LEU A 74 11.27 -11.57 11.41
C LEU A 74 10.70 -10.22 10.92
N LEU A 75 11.54 -9.21 10.69
CA LEU A 75 11.09 -7.91 10.17
C LEU A 75 10.65 -8.00 8.70
N LEU A 76 11.33 -8.80 7.87
CA LEU A 76 10.91 -9.07 6.48
C LEU A 76 9.60 -9.86 6.43
N LEU A 77 9.47 -10.93 7.23
CA LEU A 77 8.23 -11.70 7.34
C LEU A 77 7.08 -10.86 7.89
N GLY A 78 7.34 -9.99 8.87
CA GLY A 78 6.37 -9.03 9.40
C GLY A 78 5.92 -8.01 8.35
N GLY A 79 6.84 -7.47 7.55
CA GLY A 79 6.52 -6.57 6.44
C GLY A 79 5.63 -7.23 5.38
N VAL A 80 5.90 -8.50 5.04
CA VAL A 80 5.04 -9.27 4.12
C VAL A 80 3.68 -9.59 4.75
N ALA A 81 3.62 -9.94 6.04
CA ALA A 81 2.36 -10.16 6.73
C ALA A 81 1.48 -8.90 6.80
N LEU A 82 2.09 -7.72 6.97
CA LEU A 82 1.39 -6.44 6.95
C LEU A 82 0.83 -6.08 5.56
N MET A 83 1.51 -6.47 4.47
CA MET A 83 0.97 -6.29 3.10
C MET A 83 -0.34 -7.05 2.90
N PHE A 84 -0.48 -8.26 3.45
CA PHE A 84 -1.74 -9.02 3.44
C PHE A 84 -2.79 -8.53 4.45
N MET A 85 -2.46 -7.51 5.26
CA MET A 85 -3.34 -6.93 6.27
C MET A 85 -3.83 -5.52 5.89
N ILE A 86 -3.37 -4.98 4.75
CA ILE A 86 -4.04 -3.87 4.07
C ILE A 86 -5.33 -4.45 3.48
N PRO A 87 -6.53 -3.98 3.86
CA PRO A 87 -7.75 -4.38 3.16
C PRO A 87 -7.60 -3.96 1.69
N GLN A 88 -7.96 -4.84 0.75
CA GLN A 88 -8.03 -4.43 -0.65
C GLN A 88 -9.00 -3.26 -0.74
N SER A 89 -8.62 -2.23 -1.50
CA SER A 89 -9.39 -0.99 -1.59
C SER A 89 -10.64 -1.25 -2.40
N THR A 90 -11.69 -1.74 -1.74
CA THR A 90 -12.99 -2.02 -2.34
C THR A 90 -13.45 -0.79 -3.11
N GLU A 91 -13.64 -0.90 -4.42
CA GLU A 91 -14.03 0.24 -5.24
C GLU A 91 -15.40 0.75 -4.78
N PRO A 92 -15.69 2.08 -4.80
CA PRO A 92 -16.96 2.63 -4.31
C PRO A 92 -18.22 2.03 -4.94
N ILE A 93 -18.08 1.32 -6.06
CA ILE A 93 -19.13 0.58 -6.77
C ILE A 93 -19.40 -0.84 -6.23
N GLU A 94 -18.47 -1.46 -5.51
CA GLU A 94 -18.59 -2.86 -5.07
C GLU A 94 -19.79 -3.11 -4.14
N GLY A 95 -20.39 -4.29 -4.26
CA GLY A 95 -21.55 -4.75 -3.50
C GLY A 95 -22.88 -4.64 -4.26
N THR A 96 -23.99 -4.81 -3.54
CA THR A 96 -25.34 -4.85 -4.13
C THR A 96 -26.07 -3.51 -4.02
N TRP A 97 -26.73 -3.11 -5.09
CA TRP A 97 -27.51 -1.88 -5.26
C TRP A 97 -28.90 -2.20 -5.77
N ILE A 98 -29.93 -1.47 -5.32
CA ILE A 98 -31.31 -1.60 -5.80
C ILE A 98 -31.79 -0.31 -6.47
N LYS A 99 -32.53 -0.47 -7.56
CA LYS A 99 -33.18 0.60 -8.34
C LYS A 99 -34.66 0.73 -7.96
N SER A 100 -35.30 1.83 -8.37
CA SER A 100 -36.71 2.15 -8.08
C SER A 100 -37.74 1.11 -8.52
N ASP A 101 -37.43 0.33 -9.57
CA ASP A 101 -38.24 -0.78 -10.08
C ASP A 101 -38.05 -2.09 -9.31
N GLY A 102 -37.07 -2.14 -8.40
CA GLY A 102 -36.71 -3.33 -7.62
C GLY A 102 -35.67 -4.22 -8.27
N GLN A 103 -35.14 -3.87 -9.44
CA GLN A 103 -33.98 -4.56 -10.01
C GLN A 103 -32.78 -4.33 -9.08
N ALA A 104 -32.07 -5.42 -8.77
CA ALA A 104 -30.81 -5.36 -8.04
C ALA A 104 -29.63 -5.63 -8.97
N PHE A 105 -28.54 -4.91 -8.73
CA PHE A 105 -27.27 -5.00 -9.43
C PHE A 105 -26.17 -5.28 -8.40
N GLU A 106 -25.35 -6.27 -8.66
CA GLU A 106 -24.29 -6.77 -7.78
C GLU A 106 -22.97 -6.70 -8.53
N PHE A 107 -22.00 -6.01 -7.92
CA PHE A 107 -20.66 -5.78 -8.45
C PHE A 107 -19.64 -6.42 -7.52
N ASP A 108 -18.98 -7.47 -7.99
CA ASP A 108 -18.02 -8.26 -7.23
C ASP A 108 -16.58 -7.73 -7.39
N GLY A 109 -15.78 -7.79 -6.32
CA GLY A 109 -14.36 -7.36 -6.33
C GLY A 109 -13.41 -8.21 -7.19
N ASP A 110 -13.93 -9.13 -8.01
CA ASP A 110 -13.20 -9.85 -9.05
C ASP A 110 -13.65 -9.46 -10.48
N ASN A 111 -14.31 -8.30 -10.62
CA ASN A 111 -14.95 -7.78 -11.82
C ASN A 111 -16.22 -8.55 -12.27
N GLY A 112 -16.75 -9.45 -11.44
CA GLY A 112 -18.05 -10.08 -11.64
C GLY A 112 -19.22 -9.09 -11.61
N PHE A 113 -20.19 -9.28 -12.50
CA PHE A 113 -21.42 -8.48 -12.56
C PHE A 113 -22.66 -9.37 -12.64
N ASN A 114 -23.64 -9.09 -11.79
CA ASN A 114 -24.91 -9.82 -11.72
C ASN A 114 -26.09 -8.83 -11.61
N ASN A 115 -26.96 -8.81 -12.62
CA ASN A 115 -28.16 -7.95 -12.68
C ASN A 115 -29.48 -8.74 -12.61
N GLN A 116 -29.43 -9.98 -12.10
CA GLN A 116 -30.49 -11.00 -12.07
C GLN A 116 -30.94 -11.56 -13.43
N ILE A 117 -30.72 -10.84 -14.54
CA ILE A 117 -31.13 -11.26 -15.89
C ILE A 117 -30.00 -12.00 -16.62
N TYR A 118 -28.75 -11.54 -16.45
CA TYR A 118 -27.57 -11.99 -17.20
C TYR A 118 -26.47 -12.51 -16.25
N PRO A 119 -26.59 -13.73 -15.70
CA PRO A 119 -25.58 -14.30 -14.81
C PRO A 119 -24.26 -14.58 -15.54
N GLY A 120 -23.12 -14.29 -14.89
CA GLY A 120 -21.79 -14.44 -15.49
C GLY A 120 -21.43 -13.28 -16.44
N SER A 121 -21.96 -12.09 -16.20
CA SER A 121 -21.50 -10.85 -16.83
C SER A 121 -20.27 -10.31 -16.10
N SER A 122 -19.60 -9.32 -16.68
CA SER A 122 -18.48 -8.60 -16.04
C SER A 122 -18.64 -7.09 -16.12
N TYR A 123 -17.86 -6.36 -15.34
CA TYR A 123 -17.78 -4.89 -15.41
C TYR A 123 -16.34 -4.37 -15.32
N THR A 124 -16.14 -3.16 -15.84
CA THR A 124 -14.96 -2.33 -15.57
C THR A 124 -15.41 -0.95 -15.14
N PHE A 125 -14.75 -0.38 -14.14
CA PHE A 125 -15.04 0.93 -13.57
C PHE A 125 -13.75 1.77 -13.52
N ASP A 126 -13.84 3.09 -13.75
CA ASP A 126 -12.68 4.00 -13.74
C ASP A 126 -12.71 5.10 -12.66
N GLY A 127 -13.73 5.07 -11.79
CA GLY A 127 -14.05 6.15 -10.85
C GLY A 127 -15.23 7.02 -11.28
N SER A 128 -15.59 7.02 -12.56
CA SER A 128 -16.65 7.88 -13.14
C SER A 128 -17.45 7.24 -14.26
N SER A 129 -16.87 6.30 -15.03
CA SER A 129 -17.52 5.53 -16.07
C SER A 129 -17.57 4.06 -15.68
N LEU A 130 -18.76 3.47 -15.80
CA LEU A 130 -19.06 2.06 -15.63
C LEU A 130 -19.36 1.44 -16.99
N VAL A 131 -18.58 0.43 -17.38
CA VAL A 131 -18.87 -0.40 -18.56
C VAL A 131 -19.21 -1.82 -18.09
N MET A 132 -20.45 -2.24 -18.34
CA MET A 132 -20.96 -3.59 -18.06
C MET A 132 -21.02 -4.39 -19.36
N THR A 133 -20.60 -5.66 -19.33
CA THR A 133 -20.55 -6.55 -20.49
C THR A 133 -21.27 -7.86 -20.19
N SER A 134 -22.30 -8.18 -20.97
CA SER A 134 -23.17 -9.35 -20.81
C SER A 134 -23.28 -10.15 -22.10
N THR A 135 -23.22 -11.48 -22.01
CA THR A 135 -23.59 -12.36 -23.13
C THR A 135 -24.96 -12.98 -22.85
N VAL A 136 -25.90 -12.77 -23.76
CA VAL A 136 -27.30 -13.21 -23.60
C VAL A 136 -27.65 -14.25 -24.66
N GLN A 137 -28.52 -15.20 -24.32
CA GLN A 137 -29.05 -16.16 -25.30
C GLN A 137 -30.50 -15.82 -25.63
N VAL A 138 -30.79 -15.57 -26.91
CA VAL A 138 -32.13 -15.20 -27.40
C VAL A 138 -32.56 -16.12 -28.54
N ILE A 139 -33.87 -16.22 -28.75
CA ILE A 139 -34.42 -16.94 -29.91
C ILE A 139 -34.61 -15.94 -31.04
N ASP A 140 -33.77 -16.03 -32.07
CA ASP A 140 -33.81 -15.21 -33.27
C ASP A 140 -34.16 -16.10 -34.47
N ASN A 141 -35.23 -15.76 -35.19
CA ASN A 141 -35.78 -16.55 -36.31
C ASN A 141 -35.97 -18.07 -36.00
N GLY A 142 -36.24 -18.41 -34.73
CA GLY A 142 -36.43 -19.80 -34.27
C GLY A 142 -35.14 -20.56 -33.95
N GLN A 143 -33.97 -19.93 -34.04
CA GLN A 143 -32.69 -20.48 -33.60
C GLN A 143 -32.24 -19.80 -32.30
N LEU A 144 -31.55 -20.55 -31.44
CA LEU A 144 -30.92 -20.01 -30.24
C LEU A 144 -29.58 -19.35 -30.63
N VAL A 145 -29.47 -18.05 -30.45
CA VAL A 145 -28.26 -17.27 -30.76
C VAL A 145 -27.76 -16.55 -29.52
N SER A 146 -26.43 -16.47 -29.38
CA SER A 146 -25.79 -15.62 -28.38
C SER A 146 -25.64 -14.20 -28.93
N LYS A 147 -26.05 -13.18 -28.16
CA LYS A 147 -25.79 -11.77 -28.46
C LYS A 147 -24.92 -11.15 -27.38
N LEU A 148 -24.00 -10.27 -27.77
CA LEU A 148 -23.14 -9.51 -26.88
C LEU A 148 -23.79 -8.16 -26.59
N ILE A 149 -24.05 -7.85 -25.32
CA ILE A 149 -24.51 -6.54 -24.88
C ILE A 149 -23.36 -5.84 -24.14
N ILE A 150 -23.03 -4.61 -24.57
CA ILE A 150 -22.12 -3.73 -23.85
C ILE A 150 -22.89 -2.46 -23.46
N GLN A 151 -22.79 -2.08 -22.20
CA GLN A 151 -23.56 -1.02 -21.56
C GLN A 151 -22.61 -0.03 -20.89
N SER A 152 -22.60 1.23 -21.33
CA SER A 152 -21.78 2.30 -20.77
C SER A 152 -22.65 3.30 -20.01
N VAL A 153 -22.26 3.59 -18.77
CA VAL A 153 -23.01 4.42 -17.83
C VAL A 153 -22.04 5.36 -17.13
N ASP A 154 -22.30 6.67 -17.19
CA ASP A 154 -21.59 7.63 -16.33
C ASP A 154 -22.23 7.57 -14.93
N VAL A 155 -21.41 7.50 -13.88
CA VAL A 155 -21.88 7.35 -12.50
C VAL A 155 -21.46 8.50 -11.61
N THR A 156 -22.28 8.84 -10.63
CA THR A 156 -21.96 9.83 -9.60
C THR A 156 -22.47 9.35 -8.25
N PHE A 157 -21.56 9.07 -7.32
CA PHE A 157 -21.87 8.66 -5.96
C PHE A 157 -22.29 9.86 -5.10
N THR A 158 -23.15 9.61 -4.11
CA THR A 158 -23.47 10.56 -3.05
C THR A 158 -22.34 10.67 -2.04
N GLY A 159 -22.30 11.75 -1.27
CA GLY A 159 -21.22 12.03 -0.30
C GLY A 159 -21.12 11.05 0.88
N ASP A 160 -22.07 10.12 1.00
CA ASP A 160 -22.07 9.01 1.95
C ASP A 160 -21.82 7.63 1.31
N GLU A 161 -21.60 7.58 -0.02
CA GLU A 161 -21.41 6.39 -0.86
C GLU A 161 -22.55 5.33 -0.77
N ASN A 162 -23.69 5.66 -0.16
CA ASN A 162 -24.84 4.76 -0.05
C ASN A 162 -25.80 4.84 -1.24
N ALA A 163 -25.67 5.86 -2.09
CA ALA A 163 -26.43 5.98 -3.32
C ALA A 163 -25.53 6.39 -4.50
N MET A 164 -25.98 6.08 -5.70
CA MET A 164 -25.35 6.52 -6.94
C MET A 164 -26.40 6.88 -7.98
N TRP A 165 -26.14 7.96 -8.70
CA TRP A 165 -26.86 8.36 -9.89
C TRP A 165 -26.13 7.77 -11.10
N TRP A 166 -26.87 7.04 -11.93
CA TRP A 166 -26.43 6.52 -13.23
C TRP A 166 -26.98 7.40 -14.33
N VAL A 167 -26.18 7.66 -15.38
CA VAL A 167 -26.57 8.31 -16.63
C VAL A 167 -26.23 7.38 -17.79
N TRP A 168 -27.19 7.01 -18.62
CA TRP A 168 -26.93 6.13 -19.76
C TRP A 168 -26.14 6.84 -20.86
N ALA A 169 -24.89 6.42 -21.09
CA ALA A 169 -24.02 6.98 -22.13
C ALA A 169 -24.14 6.21 -23.46
N SER A 170 -24.19 4.87 -23.41
CA SER A 170 -24.45 4.03 -24.59
C SER A 170 -24.92 2.62 -24.23
N VAL A 171 -25.66 2.00 -25.15
CA VAL A 171 -25.89 0.55 -25.15
C VAL A 171 -25.64 0.05 -26.58
N THR A 172 -24.88 -1.02 -26.71
CA THR A 172 -24.66 -1.72 -28.00
C THR A 172 -25.05 -3.18 -27.88
N VAL A 173 -25.61 -3.74 -28.94
CA VAL A 173 -25.96 -5.17 -29.06
C VAL A 173 -25.32 -5.67 -30.36
N ASP A 174 -24.46 -6.68 -30.27
CA ASP A 174 -23.69 -7.22 -31.41
C ASP A 174 -22.97 -6.13 -32.24
N ASN A 175 -22.37 -5.16 -31.52
CA ASN A 175 -21.74 -3.94 -32.04
C ASN A 175 -22.68 -2.91 -32.72
N GLU A 176 -24.00 -3.14 -32.79
CA GLU A 176 -24.98 -2.15 -33.23
C GLU A 176 -25.40 -1.26 -32.05
N GLN A 177 -25.19 0.05 -32.18
CA GLN A 177 -25.65 1.06 -31.21
C GLN A 177 -27.18 1.06 -31.13
N GLN A 178 -27.70 1.02 -29.90
CA GLN A 178 -29.13 1.14 -29.62
C GLN A 178 -29.49 2.60 -29.33
N GLU A 179 -30.70 3.00 -29.72
CA GLU A 179 -31.34 4.23 -29.24
C GLU A 179 -31.71 4.08 -27.75
N LEU A 180 -31.73 5.20 -27.01
CA LEU A 180 -31.98 5.24 -25.57
C LEU A 180 -33.21 6.12 -25.28
N ASP A 181 -34.08 5.67 -24.37
CA ASP A 181 -35.27 6.44 -23.95
C ASP A 181 -34.90 7.76 -23.26
N GLU A 182 -35.78 8.77 -23.36
CA GLU A 182 -35.59 10.16 -22.89
C GLU A 182 -35.45 10.35 -21.36
N SER A 183 -35.27 9.27 -20.59
CA SER A 183 -35.01 9.30 -19.15
C SER A 183 -33.53 9.02 -18.88
N PRO A 184 -32.62 10.01 -19.00
CA PRO A 184 -31.18 9.77 -19.00
C PRO A 184 -30.68 9.14 -17.70
N CYS A 185 -31.31 9.45 -16.57
CA CYS A 185 -30.78 9.12 -15.24
C CYS A 185 -31.64 8.17 -14.41
N SER A 186 -30.97 7.30 -13.64
CA SER A 186 -31.55 6.43 -12.62
C SER A 186 -30.84 6.62 -11.28
N LEU A 187 -31.59 6.57 -10.17
CA LEU A 187 -31.04 6.49 -8.81
C LEU A 187 -30.97 5.01 -8.38
N LEU A 188 -29.83 4.60 -7.84
CA LEU A 188 -29.62 3.31 -7.20
C LEU A 188 -29.12 3.53 -5.77
N ILE A 189 -29.56 2.68 -4.84
CA ILE A 189 -29.24 2.77 -3.41
C ILE A 189 -28.65 1.43 -2.94
N ARG A 190 -27.60 1.43 -2.12
CA ARG A 190 -26.99 0.22 -1.56
C ARG A 190 -28.03 -0.60 -0.76
N THR A 191 -27.95 -1.92 -0.83
CA THR A 191 -28.84 -2.81 -0.05
C THR A 191 -28.57 -2.80 1.46
N SER A 192 -27.49 -2.17 1.90
CA SER A 192 -27.26 -1.77 3.29
C SER A 192 -28.29 -0.75 3.79
N THR A 193 -28.76 0.13 2.90
CA THR A 193 -29.66 1.27 3.20
C THR A 193 -31.10 1.00 2.77
N ALA A 194 -31.31 0.32 1.64
CA ALA A 194 -32.64 -0.06 1.15
C ALA A 194 -32.65 -1.48 0.54
N LYS A 195 -33.40 -2.41 1.14
CA LYS A 195 -33.40 -3.85 0.74
C LYS A 195 -34.51 -4.23 -0.24
N ASN A 196 -35.42 -3.31 -0.54
CA ASN A 196 -36.61 -3.52 -1.36
C ASN A 196 -37.18 -2.18 -1.84
N THR A 197 -38.14 -2.22 -2.75
CA THR A 197 -38.76 -1.02 -3.36
C THR A 197 -39.49 -0.12 -2.35
N TYR A 198 -40.00 -0.67 -1.24
CA TYR A 198 -40.63 0.13 -0.18
C TYR A 198 -39.57 0.93 0.60
N GLU A 199 -38.47 0.28 1.02
CA GLU A 199 -37.34 0.97 1.65
C GLU A 199 -36.65 1.95 0.68
N PHE A 200 -36.55 1.62 -0.62
CA PHE A 200 -36.06 2.55 -1.64
C PHE A 200 -36.93 3.81 -1.68
N GLY A 201 -38.27 3.65 -1.72
CA GLY A 201 -39.21 4.78 -1.73
C GLY A 201 -39.15 5.67 -0.48
N LEU A 202 -38.62 5.17 0.64
CA LEU A 202 -38.41 5.94 1.86
C LEU A 202 -37.07 6.70 1.88
N ASN A 203 -35.98 6.12 1.36
CA ASN A 203 -34.64 6.73 1.37
C ASN A 203 -34.34 7.58 0.12
N ALA A 204 -34.94 7.27 -1.04
CA ALA A 204 -34.72 7.99 -2.29
C ALA A 204 -34.98 9.52 -2.24
N PRO A 205 -35.90 10.07 -1.42
CA PRO A 205 -36.07 11.51 -1.25
C PRO A 205 -34.83 12.25 -0.74
N ASP A 206 -34.04 11.64 0.14
CA ASP A 206 -32.91 12.32 0.81
C ASP A 206 -31.79 12.64 -0.21
N TYR A 207 -31.52 11.69 -1.11
CA TYR A 207 -30.52 11.80 -2.18
C TYR A 207 -30.93 12.68 -3.37
N GLN A 208 -32.15 13.24 -3.41
CA GLN A 208 -32.57 14.15 -4.48
C GLN A 208 -31.80 15.48 -4.50
N SER A 209 -31.25 15.89 -3.36
CA SER A 209 -30.43 17.10 -3.25
C SER A 209 -29.06 16.98 -3.91
N GLU A 210 -28.57 15.75 -4.12
CA GLU A 210 -27.28 15.42 -4.73
C GLU A 210 -27.41 15.02 -6.21
N LYS A 211 -28.59 15.22 -6.82
CA LYS A 211 -28.89 14.86 -8.22
C LYS A 211 -27.97 15.61 -9.21
N PRO A 212 -27.15 14.92 -10.02
CA PRO A 212 -26.19 15.55 -10.93
C PRO A 212 -26.83 16.51 -11.94
N LEU A 213 -26.08 17.52 -12.39
CA LEU A 213 -26.56 18.52 -13.36
C LEU A 213 -27.02 17.90 -14.70
N LEU A 214 -26.44 16.76 -15.10
CA LEU A 214 -26.85 16.01 -16.30
C LEU A 214 -28.23 15.34 -16.14
N CYS A 215 -28.81 15.39 -14.95
CA CYS A 215 -30.05 14.72 -14.57
C CYS A 215 -31.17 15.68 -14.14
N GLN A 216 -30.98 17.00 -14.24
CA GLN A 216 -31.92 18.01 -13.72
C GLN A 216 -32.97 18.43 -14.73
#